data_AF-A0A9D2DGG9-F1
#
_entry.id   AF-A0A9D2DGG9-F1
#
_cell.length_a   1.000
_cell.length_b   1.000
_cell.length_c   1.000
_cell.angle_alpha   90.00
_cell.angle_beta   90.00
_cell.angle_gamma   90.00
#
_symmetry.space_group_name_H-M   'P 1'
#
loop_
_entity.id
_entity.type
_entity.pdbx_description
1 polymer ?
#
loop_
_entity_poly.entity_id
_entity_poly.type
_entity_poly.pdbx_seq_one_letter_code
_entity_poly.pdbx_strand_id
1 'polypeptide(L)'
;MENKKILLDNIAKIHTTEMGVDRIKRNLKIDTVDVVEYCKNKVLNENCNIYKQGKNWYCKLDNIKITINSYSYTIITAHIVK
;
A
#
# COMPACT_ATOMS: atom_id res chain seq x y z
N MET A 1 5.54 13.47 -10.84
CA MET A 1 6.82 13.21 -10.15
C MET A 1 6.78 13.65 -8.69
N GLU A 2 6.18 14.80 -8.37
CA GLU A 2 6.15 15.37 -7.00
C GLU A 2 5.32 14.57 -5.99
N ASN A 3 4.19 14.00 -6.42
CA ASN A 3 3.29 13.25 -5.54
C ASN A 3 3.91 11.95 -4.99
N LYS A 4 4.74 11.23 -5.76
CA LYS A 4 5.39 9.99 -5.30
C LYS A 4 6.28 10.27 -4.08
N LYS A 5 7.03 11.38 -4.11
CA LYS A 5 7.96 11.76 -3.03
C LYS A 5 7.24 11.95 -1.69
N ILE A 6 6.05 12.56 -1.70
CA ILE A 6 5.25 12.78 -0.48
C ILE A 6 4.93 11.46 0.24
N LEU A 7 4.50 10.43 -0.50
CA LEU A 7 4.20 9.14 0.10
C LEU A 7 5.46 8.45 0.63
N LEU A 8 6.56 8.51 -0.11
CA LEU A 8 7.83 7.89 0.28
C LEU A 8 8.45 8.57 1.52
N ASP A 9 8.45 9.91 1.57
CA ASP A 9 8.94 10.67 2.73
C ASP A 9 8.11 10.39 4.00
N ASN A 10 6.87 9.91 3.83
CA ASN A 10 5.96 9.57 4.92
C ASN A 10 5.74 8.05 5.06
N ILE A 11 6.62 7.20 4.49
CA ILE A 11 6.47 5.74 4.51
C ILE A 11 6.31 5.18 5.94
N ALA A 12 6.99 5.78 6.92
CA ALA A 12 6.93 5.38 8.31
C ALA A 12 5.54 5.56 8.94
N LYS A 13 4.73 6.48 8.41
CA LYS A 13 3.34 6.70 8.86
C LYS A 13 2.37 5.64 8.34
N ILE A 14 2.78 4.81 7.38
CA ILE A 14 1.91 3.77 6.84
C ILE A 14 1.60 2.76 7.92
N HIS A 15 0.31 2.57 8.15
CA HIS A 15 -0.23 1.60 9.11
C HIS A 15 -1.52 0.99 8.55
N THR A 16 -2.09 0.00 9.24
CA THR A 16 -3.44 -0.48 8.97
C THR A 16 -4.13 -0.86 10.29
N THR A 17 -5.40 -1.21 10.23
CA THR A 17 -6.13 -1.76 11.39
C THR A 17 -6.02 -3.29 11.40
N GLU A 18 -6.30 -3.94 12.53
CA GLU A 18 -6.32 -5.41 12.61
C GLU A 18 -7.23 -6.04 11.54
N MET A 19 -8.46 -5.53 11.38
CA MET A 19 -9.35 -5.96 10.29
C MET A 19 -8.76 -5.69 8.89
N GLY A 20 -7.99 -4.62 8.75
CA GLY A 20 -7.24 -4.30 7.54
C GLY A 20 -6.18 -5.35 7.24
N VAL A 21 -5.47 -5.84 8.27
CA VAL A 21 -4.50 -6.94 8.15
C VAL A 21 -5.16 -8.18 7.56
N ASP A 22 -6.25 -8.64 8.18
CA ASP A 22 -6.94 -9.86 7.73
C ASP A 22 -7.51 -9.74 6.33
N ARG A 23 -8.00 -8.55 5.96
CA ARG A 23 -8.47 -8.27 4.60
C ARG A 23 -7.32 -8.36 3.60
N ILE A 24 -6.17 -7.75 3.92
CA ILE A 24 -4.99 -7.72 3.04
C ILE A 24 -4.43 -9.14 2.85
N LYS A 25 -4.27 -9.92 3.93
CA LYS A 25 -3.81 -11.31 3.86
C LYS A 25 -4.67 -12.14 2.91
N ARG A 26 -5.99 -12.09 3.08
CA ARG A 26 -6.95 -12.81 2.24
C ARG A 26 -6.88 -12.39 0.77
N ASN A 27 -6.84 -11.09 0.52
CA ASN A 27 -6.82 -10.56 -0.85
C ASN A 27 -5.53 -10.85 -1.62
N LEU A 28 -4.40 -10.91 -0.91
CA LEU A 28 -3.09 -11.22 -1.50
C LEU A 28 -2.73 -12.70 -1.44
N LYS A 29 -3.50 -13.50 -0.69
CA LYS A 29 -3.22 -14.93 -0.43
C LYS A 29 -1.83 -15.14 0.19
N ILE A 30 -1.47 -14.28 1.14
CA ILE A 30 -0.19 -14.35 1.87
C ILE A 30 -0.45 -14.64 3.34
N ASP A 31 0.47 -15.37 3.96
CA ASP A 31 0.46 -15.67 5.39
C ASP A 31 1.63 -14.99 6.12
N THR A 32 1.98 -13.77 5.71
CA THR A 32 3.04 -12.99 6.36
C THR A 32 2.64 -12.57 7.77
N VAL A 33 3.61 -12.57 8.70
CA VAL A 33 3.42 -12.07 10.07
C VAL A 33 3.17 -10.56 10.05
N ASP A 34 3.90 -9.82 9.20
CA ASP A 34 3.75 -8.37 9.07
C ASP A 34 3.34 -7.98 7.65
N VAL A 35 2.05 -7.66 7.49
CA VAL A 35 1.48 -7.19 6.22
C VAL A 35 1.82 -5.74 5.92
N VAL A 36 2.06 -4.93 6.95
CA VAL A 36 2.36 -3.51 6.79
C VAL A 36 3.74 -3.39 6.17
N GLU A 37 4.70 -4.13 6.72
CA GLU A 37 6.06 -4.17 6.20
C GLU A 37 6.10 -4.77 4.78
N TYR A 38 5.32 -5.83 4.53
CA TYR A 38 5.15 -6.36 3.18
C TYR A 38 4.68 -5.27 2.19
N CYS A 39 3.65 -4.51 2.55
CA CYS A 39 3.14 -3.42 1.71
C CYS A 39 4.16 -2.28 1.56
N LYS A 40 4.87 -1.88 2.62
CA LYS A 40 5.91 -0.84 2.55
C LYS A 40 7.00 -1.24 1.56
N ASN A 41 7.48 -2.48 1.61
CA ASN A 41 8.49 -2.98 0.67
C ASN A 41 8.02 -2.95 -0.80
N LYS A 42 6.74 -3.24 -1.05
CA LYS A 42 6.15 -3.10 -2.39
C LYS A 42 6.08 -1.63 -2.83
N VAL A 43 5.76 -0.69 -1.93
CA VAL A 43 5.71 0.75 -2.22
C VAL A 43 7.11 1.34 -2.44
N LEU A 44 8.12 0.87 -1.69
CA LEU A 44 9.51 1.33 -1.78
C LEU A 44 10.23 0.82 -3.03
N ASN A 45 9.70 -0.22 -3.69
CA ASN A 45 10.28 -0.73 -4.92
C ASN A 45 10.33 0.35 -6.01
N GLU A 46 11.45 0.46 -6.71
CA GLU A 46 11.66 1.46 -7.76
C GLU A 46 10.64 1.35 -8.90
N ASN A 47 10.25 0.12 -9.24
CA ASN A 47 9.28 -0.20 -10.29
C ASN A 47 7.83 0.00 -9.84
N CYS A 48 7.61 0.35 -8.56
CA CYS A 48 6.27 0.65 -8.08
C CYS A 48 5.77 1.95 -8.69
N ASN A 49 4.70 1.83 -9.49
CA ASN A 49 3.97 2.96 -10.04
C ASN A 49 3.05 3.54 -8.96
N ILE A 50 3.34 4.77 -8.55
CA ILE A 50 2.63 5.47 -7.48
C ILE A 50 1.93 6.69 -8.05
N TYR A 51 0.62 6.75 -7.84
CA TYR A 51 -0.19 7.88 -8.23
C TYR A 51 -1.27 8.18 -7.18
N LYS A 52 -1.74 9.43 -7.15
CA LYS A 52 -2.82 9.86 -6.27
C LYS A 52 -4.08 10.10 -7.09
N GLN A 53 -5.21 9.63 -6.60
CA GLN A 53 -6.52 9.95 -7.17
C GLN A 53 -7.50 10.21 -6.03
N GLY A 54 -7.96 11.46 -5.95
CA GLY A 54 -8.76 11.96 -4.82
C GLY A 54 -8.02 11.82 -3.49
N LYS A 55 -8.69 11.22 -2.51
CA LYS A 55 -8.18 11.04 -1.14
C LYS A 55 -7.22 9.86 -0.96
N ASN A 56 -6.88 9.14 -2.03
CA ASN A 56 -6.12 7.89 -1.95
C ASN A 56 -4.87 7.91 -2.83
N TRP A 57 -3.81 7.32 -2.31
CA TRP A 57 -2.67 6.81 -3.06
C TRP A 57 -2.98 5.42 -3.59
N TYR A 58 -2.51 5.17 -4.80
CA TYR A 58 -2.52 3.88 -5.45
C TYR A 58 -1.09 3.52 -5.82
N CYS A 59 -0.64 2.36 -5.35
CA CYS A 59 0.69 1.82 -5.59
C CYS A 59 0.53 0.50 -6.34
N LYS A 60 1.09 0.41 -7.54
CA LYS A 60 1.01 -0.78 -8.39
C LYS A 60 2.41 -1.32 -8.62
N LEU A 61 2.62 -2.59 -8.29
CA LEU A 61 3.82 -3.34 -8.61
C LEU A 61 3.39 -4.74 -9.04
N ASP A 62 3.84 -5.19 -10.20
CA ASP A 62 3.41 -6.44 -10.82
C ASP A 62 1.87 -6.49 -10.96
N ASN A 63 1.27 -7.59 -10.49
CA ASN A 63 -0.17 -7.78 -10.40
C ASN A 63 -0.75 -7.32 -9.05
N ILE A 64 -0.02 -6.57 -8.21
CA ILE A 64 -0.52 -6.12 -6.91
C ILE A 64 -0.87 -4.64 -6.97
N LYS A 65 -2.04 -4.29 -6.44
CA LYS A 65 -2.47 -2.92 -6.20
C LYS A 65 -2.72 -2.68 -4.72
N ILE A 66 -2.04 -1.68 -4.18
CA ILE A 66 -2.17 -1.20 -2.80
C ILE A 66 -2.85 0.17 -2.82
N THR A 67 -3.89 0.34 -2.01
CA THR A 67 -4.61 1.60 -1.85
C THR A 67 -4.37 2.12 -0.43
N ILE A 68 -3.83 3.32 -0.32
CA ILE A 68 -3.47 3.96 0.96
C ILE A 68 -4.20 5.30 1.05
N ASN A 69 -4.81 5.60 2.19
CA ASN A 69 -5.39 6.93 2.40
C ASN A 69 -4.30 8.00 2.42
N SER A 70 -4.49 9.12 1.72
CA SER A 70 -3.44 10.14 1.59
C SER A 70 -3.26 11.04 2.80
N TYR A 71 -4.22 11.05 3.73
CA TYR A 71 -4.17 11.85 4.94
C TYR A 71 -3.73 11.00 6.14
N SER A 72 -4.43 9.89 6.39
CA SER A 72 -4.16 9.02 7.54
C SER A 72 -3.06 8.00 7.29
N TYR A 73 -2.57 7.85 6.06
CA TYR A 73 -1.59 6.81 5.67
C TYR A 73 -2.04 5.37 5.98
N THR A 74 -3.35 5.17 6.19
CA THR A 74 -3.90 3.84 6.43
C THR A 74 -3.95 3.04 5.13
N ILE A 75 -3.39 1.84 5.10
CA ILE A 75 -3.58 0.88 4.01
C ILE A 75 -5.06 0.45 4.05
N ILE A 76 -5.83 0.92 3.08
CA ILE A 76 -7.25 0.59 2.94
C ILE A 76 -7.36 -0.82 2.40
N THR A 77 -6.61 -1.18 1.37
CA THR A 77 -6.63 -2.55 0.82
C THR A 77 -5.38 -2.80 0.00
N ALA A 78 -5.00 -4.07 -0.12
CA ALA A 78 -4.07 -4.54 -1.13
C ALA A 78 -4.67 -5.81 -1.74
N HIS A 79 -4.56 -5.98 -3.05
CA HIS A 79 -5.14 -7.13 -3.76
C HIS A 79 -4.38 -7.42 -5.05
N ILE A 80 -4.51 -8.66 -5.52
CA ILE A 80 -4.07 -9.06 -6.85
C ILE A 80 -5.08 -8.52 -7.88
N VAL A 81 -4.59 -7.75 -8.84
CA VAL A 81 -5.33 -7.25 -10.00
C VAL A 81 -5.27 -8.31 -11.09
N LYS A 82 -6.42 -8.66 -11.65
CA LYS A 82 -6.53 -9.53 -12.82
C LYS A 82 -6.32 -8.74 -14.10
#